data_AF-A0A937NQD0-F1
#
_entry.id   AF-A0A937NQD0-F1
#
_cell.length_a   1.000
_cell.length_b   1.000
_cell.length_c   1.000
_cell.angle_alpha   90.00
_cell.angle_beta   90.00
_cell.angle_gamma   90.00
#
_symmetry.space_group_name_H-M   'P 1'
#
loop_
_entity.id
_entity.type
_entity.pdbx_description
1 polymer ?
#
loop_
_entity_poly.entity_id
_entity_poly.type
_entity_poly.pdbx_seq_one_letter_code
_entity_poly.pdbx_strand_id
1 'polypeptide(L)'
;KDGQISGMNGLFLSFAKRSGIDGFCLLGDIPLYTIQIDNPRTSAALLEALGRILGLRIDHSALLQQATVMEEEINKLLEYLKLGGSSAAPIGEEEIEKIKKSLGQLTKLPLSVKDKIERLFGEAKNDISKAKELKIELDKWNVYKDYEDKFLDLFKKTKDKNN
;
A
#
# COMPACT_ATOMS: atom_id res chain seq x y z
N LYS A 1 7.27 -30.23 -1.07
CA LYS A 1 8.09 -29.41 -2.00
C LYS A 1 9.12 -28.72 -1.15
N ASP A 2 10.40 -29.06 -1.32
CA ASP A 2 11.46 -28.41 -0.55
C ASP A 2 11.72 -27.03 -1.14
N GLY A 3 11.59 -26.00 -0.32
CA GLY A 3 11.87 -24.61 -0.71
C GLY A 3 13.37 -24.41 -0.89
N GLN A 4 13.77 -23.74 -1.97
CA GLN A 4 15.16 -23.33 -2.16
C GLN A 4 15.33 -21.89 -1.66
N ILE A 5 16.20 -21.69 -0.66
CA ILE A 5 16.60 -20.36 -0.22
C ILE A 5 17.82 -19.94 -1.04
N SER A 6 17.66 -18.91 -1.87
CA SER A 6 18.73 -18.35 -2.71
C SER A 6 19.03 -16.89 -2.33
N GLY A 7 20.04 -16.29 -2.97
CA GLY A 7 20.47 -14.92 -2.70
C GLY A 7 21.22 -14.78 -1.36
N MET A 8 21.22 -13.56 -0.82
CA MET A 8 21.98 -13.23 0.39
C MET A 8 21.53 -14.06 1.60
N ASN A 9 20.23 -14.29 1.79
CA ASN A 9 19.71 -15.06 2.92
C ASN A 9 20.27 -16.50 2.95
N GLY A 10 20.36 -17.15 1.79
CA GLY A 10 20.96 -18.49 1.67
C GLY A 10 22.47 -18.48 1.92
N LEU A 11 23.18 -17.45 1.44
CA LEU A 11 24.62 -17.27 1.70
C LEU A 11 24.90 -17.05 3.20
N PHE A 12 24.11 -16.22 3.88
CA PHE A 12 24.24 -15.98 5.33
C PHE A 12 24.04 -17.26 6.13
N LEU A 13 22.99 -18.06 5.83
CA LEU A 13 22.79 -19.35 6.49
C LEU A 13 23.96 -20.33 6.22
N SER A 14 24.47 -20.34 4.99
CA SER A 14 25.60 -21.20 4.63
C SER A 14 26.87 -20.82 5.39
N PHE A 15 27.12 -19.52 5.55
CA PHE A 15 28.25 -19.01 6.33
C PHE A 15 28.07 -19.29 7.83
N ALA A 16 26.90 -19.01 8.39
CA ALA A 16 26.58 -19.30 9.80
C ALA A 16 26.84 -20.78 10.14
N LYS A 17 26.37 -21.70 9.28
CA LYS A 17 26.62 -23.14 9.44
C LYS A 17 28.11 -23.49 9.44
N ARG A 18 28.92 -22.87 8.57
CA ARG A 18 30.39 -23.07 8.54
C ARG A 18 31.08 -22.50 9.78
N SER A 19 30.51 -21.44 10.35
CA SER A 19 30.97 -20.83 11.59
C SER A 19 30.46 -21.52 12.86
N GLY A 20 29.73 -22.63 12.74
CA GLY A 20 29.14 -23.34 13.90
C GLY A 20 28.02 -22.55 14.59
N ILE A 21 27.37 -21.63 13.87
CA ILE A 21 26.27 -20.81 14.36
C ILE A 21 24.96 -21.37 13.79
N ASP A 22 24.01 -21.68 14.68
CA ASP A 22 22.67 -22.08 14.29
C ASP A 22 21.92 -20.90 13.66
N GLY A 23 21.24 -21.18 12.54
CA GLY A 23 20.49 -20.17 11.80
C GLY A 23 19.23 -20.76 11.18
N PHE A 24 18.21 -19.92 11.06
CA PHE A 24 16.95 -20.24 10.40
C PHE A 24 16.49 -19.05 9.54
N CYS A 25 15.54 -19.29 8.64
CA CYS A 25 14.86 -18.25 7.89
C CYS A 25 13.36 -18.33 8.15
N LEU A 26 12.71 -17.18 8.25
CA LEU A 26 11.25 -17.08 8.24
C LEU A 26 10.83 -16.55 6.87
N LEU A 27 9.83 -17.19 6.27
CA LEU A 27 9.28 -16.79 4.99
C LEU A 27 7.80 -16.48 5.18
N GLY A 28 7.38 -15.31 4.71
CA GLY A 28 5.98 -14.92 4.71
C GLY A 28 5.44 -14.92 3.29
N ASP A 29 4.36 -15.67 3.06
CA ASP A 29 3.65 -15.64 1.78
C ASP A 29 2.70 -14.44 1.71
N ILE A 30 2.60 -13.84 0.52
CA ILE A 30 1.70 -12.73 0.23
C ILE A 30 0.95 -12.98 -1.08
N PRO A 31 -0.28 -12.48 -1.25
CA PRO A 31 -0.98 -12.55 -2.52
C PRO A 31 -0.24 -11.79 -3.64
N LEU A 32 -0.21 -12.34 -4.86
CA LEU A 32 0.48 -11.73 -6.02
C LEU A 32 0.08 -10.27 -6.29
N TYR A 33 -1.21 -9.95 -6.12
CA TYR A 33 -1.73 -8.61 -6.32
C TYR A 33 -1.29 -7.60 -5.24
N THR A 34 -0.66 -8.06 -4.14
CA THR A 34 -0.14 -7.23 -3.05
C THR A 34 1.39 -7.09 -3.06
N ILE A 35 2.09 -7.56 -4.09
CA ILE A 35 3.56 -7.52 -4.15
C ILE A 35 4.12 -6.07 -4.13
N GLN A 36 3.38 -5.10 -4.65
CA GLN A 36 3.83 -3.70 -4.77
C GLN A 36 3.48 -2.83 -3.56
N ILE A 37 2.86 -3.40 -2.54
CA ILE A 37 2.36 -2.68 -1.38
C ILE A 37 2.88 -3.32 -0.10
N ASP A 38 2.84 -2.58 1.00
CA ASP A 38 3.25 -3.10 2.29
C ASP A 38 2.29 -4.23 2.75
N ASN A 39 2.83 -5.24 3.42
CA ASN A 39 2.04 -6.39 3.91
C ASN A 39 2.14 -6.49 5.44
N PRO A 40 1.55 -5.54 6.20
CA PRO A 40 1.71 -5.45 7.65
C PRO A 40 1.20 -6.69 8.39
N ARG A 41 0.20 -7.41 7.84
CA ARG A 41 -0.29 -8.68 8.39
C ARG A 41 0.81 -9.75 8.40
N THR A 42 1.49 -9.90 7.26
CA THR A 42 2.60 -10.86 7.11
C THR A 42 3.77 -10.45 7.98
N SER A 43 4.10 -9.16 8.04
CA SER A 43 5.15 -8.66 8.95
C SER A 43 4.83 -8.94 10.42
N ALA A 44 3.60 -8.71 10.86
CA ALA A 44 3.16 -9.01 12.23
C ALA A 44 3.29 -10.52 12.55
N ALA A 45 2.84 -11.38 11.63
CA ALA A 45 2.94 -12.83 11.80
C ALA A 45 4.39 -13.32 11.89
N LEU A 46 5.29 -12.76 11.07
CA LEU A 46 6.72 -13.09 11.11
C LEU A 46 7.37 -12.61 12.42
N LEU A 47 7.04 -11.40 12.88
CA LEU A 47 7.52 -10.88 14.16
C LEU A 47 7.01 -11.68 15.35
N GLU A 48 5.75 -12.13 15.30
CA GLU A 48 5.20 -13.02 16.32
C GLU A 48 5.95 -14.36 16.36
N ALA A 49 6.19 -14.99 15.21
CA ALA A 49 6.96 -16.22 15.11
C ALA A 49 8.40 -16.02 15.63
N LEU A 50 9.06 -14.94 15.23
CA LEU A 50 10.40 -14.58 15.69
C LEU A 50 10.44 -14.36 17.20
N GLY A 51 9.46 -13.62 17.75
CA GLY A 51 9.34 -13.36 19.18
C GLY A 51 9.21 -14.65 19.99
N ARG A 52 8.41 -15.62 19.50
CA ARG A 52 8.28 -16.94 20.14
C ARG A 52 9.60 -17.72 20.12
N ILE A 53 10.34 -17.68 19.02
CA ILE A 53 11.64 -18.38 18.88
C ILE A 53 12.69 -17.77 19.81
N LEU A 54 12.74 -16.45 19.90
CA LEU A 54 13.74 -15.74 20.71
C LEU A 54 13.32 -15.53 22.18
N GLY A 55 12.09 -15.91 22.55
CA GLY A 55 11.54 -15.63 23.88
C GLY A 55 11.30 -14.13 24.16
N LEU A 56 11.13 -13.33 23.10
CA LEU A 56 10.92 -11.89 23.19
C LEU A 56 9.43 -11.54 23.12
N ARG A 57 9.00 -10.56 23.92
CA ARG A 57 7.68 -9.93 23.79
C ARG A 57 7.79 -8.73 22.87
N ILE A 58 7.23 -8.84 21.67
CA ILE A 58 7.19 -7.77 20.68
C ILE A 58 5.75 -7.30 20.57
N ASP A 59 5.51 -6.03 20.87
CA ASP A 59 4.21 -5.41 20.61
C ASP A 59 4.06 -5.18 19.10
N HIS A 60 3.06 -5.82 18.51
CA HIS A 60 2.72 -5.75 17.08
C HIS A 60 1.31 -5.19 16.86
N SER A 61 0.72 -4.56 17.89
CA SER A 61 -0.63 -3.97 17.84
C SER A 61 -0.77 -2.93 16.73
N ALA A 62 0.22 -2.05 16.56
CA ALA A 62 0.23 -1.04 15.50
C ALA A 62 0.25 -1.67 14.09
N LEU A 63 0.98 -2.77 13.89
CA LEU A 63 0.99 -3.49 12.62
C LEU A 63 -0.34 -4.18 12.36
N LEU A 64 -0.96 -4.77 13.38
CA LEU A 64 -2.28 -5.39 13.26
C LEU A 64 -3.36 -4.36 12.92
N GLN A 65 -3.33 -3.17 13.54
CA GLN A 65 -4.25 -2.09 13.20
C GLN A 65 -4.09 -1.64 11.74
N GLN A 66 -2.86 -1.45 11.27
CA GLN A 66 -2.59 -1.13 9.86
C GLN A 66 -3.07 -2.24 8.93
N ALA A 67 -2.85 -3.51 9.31
CA ALA A 67 -3.32 -4.65 8.55
C ALA A 67 -4.84 -4.68 8.41
N THR A 68 -5.58 -4.45 9.49
CA THR A 68 -7.05 -4.42 9.44
C THR A 68 -7.56 -3.35 8.49
N VAL A 69 -7.06 -2.11 8.62
CA VAL A 69 -7.47 -1.00 7.74
C VAL A 69 -7.16 -1.32 6.28
N MET A 70 -5.98 -1.87 6.01
CA MET A 70 -5.55 -2.20 4.66
C MET A 70 -6.34 -3.36 4.05
N GLU A 71 -6.62 -4.41 4.82
CA GLU A 71 -7.43 -5.55 4.40
C GLU A 71 -8.86 -5.12 4.05
N GLU A 72 -9.46 -4.21 4.83
CA GLU A 72 -10.79 -3.66 4.55
C GLU A 72 -10.82 -2.90 3.22
N GLU A 73 -9.84 -2.05 2.95
CA GLU A 73 -9.75 -1.31 1.67
C GLU A 73 -9.51 -2.25 0.48
N ILE A 74 -8.65 -3.27 0.65
CA ILE A 74 -8.42 -4.30 -0.37
C ILE A 74 -9.73 -5.05 -0.64
N ASN A 75 -10.47 -5.44 0.39
CA ASN A 75 -11.73 -6.17 0.24
C ASN A 75 -12.78 -5.35 -0.51
N LYS A 76 -12.94 -4.06 -0.19
CA LYS A 76 -13.84 -3.14 -0.93
C LYS A 76 -13.46 -3.05 -2.40
N LEU A 77 -12.16 -2.95 -2.71
CA LEU A 77 -11.68 -2.93 -4.09
C LEU A 77 -11.97 -4.25 -4.82
N LEU A 78 -11.70 -5.38 -4.17
CA LEU A 78 -11.97 -6.69 -4.74
C LEU A 78 -13.47 -6.90 -5.00
N GLU A 79 -14.33 -6.44 -4.09
CA GLU A 79 -15.78 -6.49 -4.27
C GLU A 79 -16.23 -5.62 -5.45
N TYR A 80 -15.75 -4.38 -5.53
CA TYR A 80 -16.00 -3.48 -6.65
C TYR A 80 -15.61 -4.10 -8.01
N LEU A 81 -14.47 -4.79 -8.06
CA LEU A 81 -14.02 -5.44 -9.29
C LEU A 81 -14.80 -6.73 -9.60
N LYS A 82 -15.22 -7.49 -8.58
CA LYS A 82 -16.06 -8.70 -8.73
C LYS A 82 -17.50 -8.39 -9.11
N LEU A 83 -18.01 -7.18 -8.83
CA LEU A 83 -19.33 -6.74 -9.31
C LEU A 83 -19.44 -6.68 -10.85
N GLY A 84 -18.32 -6.83 -11.58
CA GLY A 84 -18.28 -6.95 -13.06
C GLY A 84 -18.18 -8.38 -13.62
N GLY A 85 -18.10 -9.43 -12.79
CA GLY A 85 -17.92 -10.81 -13.27
C GLY A 85 -18.11 -11.88 -12.19
N SER A 86 -18.77 -12.99 -12.55
CA SER A 86 -19.26 -14.05 -11.67
C SER A 86 -18.31 -14.48 -10.54
N SER A 87 -18.86 -14.55 -9.33
CA SER A 87 -18.24 -15.08 -8.12
C SER A 87 -17.84 -16.56 -8.29
N ALA A 88 -16.59 -16.88 -7.94
CA ALA A 88 -15.96 -18.20 -7.76
C ALA A 88 -15.01 -18.72 -8.85
N ALA A 89 -14.66 -17.92 -9.87
CA ALA A 89 -13.50 -18.24 -10.72
C ALA A 89 -12.17 -17.84 -10.02
N PRO A 90 -11.06 -18.57 -10.26
CA PRO A 90 -9.73 -18.08 -9.93
C PRO A 90 -9.51 -16.73 -10.59
N ILE A 91 -8.99 -15.75 -9.85
CA ILE A 91 -8.68 -14.42 -10.37
C ILE A 91 -7.70 -14.59 -11.53
N GLY A 92 -8.07 -14.14 -12.72
CA GLY A 92 -7.24 -14.22 -13.92
C GLY A 92 -6.02 -13.31 -13.84
N GLU A 93 -4.98 -13.56 -14.64
CA GLU A 93 -3.77 -12.73 -14.67
C GLU A 93 -4.07 -11.25 -14.98
N GLU A 94 -5.02 -10.97 -15.87
CA GLU A 94 -5.43 -9.60 -16.19
C GLU A 94 -6.09 -8.88 -15.00
N GLU A 95 -6.87 -9.61 -14.20
CA GLU A 95 -7.52 -9.07 -13.00
C GLU A 95 -6.47 -8.82 -11.91
N ILE A 96 -5.50 -9.73 -11.74
CA ILE A 96 -4.36 -9.54 -10.83
C ILE A 96 -3.61 -8.25 -11.17
N GLU A 97 -3.33 -7.99 -12.44
CA GLU A 97 -2.61 -6.79 -12.85
C GLU A 97 -3.44 -5.51 -12.64
N LYS A 98 -4.75 -5.55 -12.88
CA LYS A 98 -5.67 -4.43 -12.56
C LYS A 98 -5.73 -4.14 -11.06
N ILE A 99 -5.83 -5.18 -10.22
CA ILE A 99 -5.85 -5.05 -8.76
C ILE A 99 -4.52 -4.47 -8.29
N LYS A 100 -3.41 -5.03 -8.74
CA LYS A 100 -2.05 -4.58 -8.39
C LYS A 100 -1.83 -3.12 -8.75
N LYS A 101 -2.23 -2.69 -9.95
CA LYS A 101 -2.15 -1.27 -10.36
C LYS A 101 -2.98 -0.36 -9.45
N SER A 102 -4.21 -0.78 -9.14
CA SER A 102 -5.14 -0.01 -8.29
C SER A 102 -4.64 0.08 -6.85
N LEU A 103 -4.15 -1.02 -6.27
CA LEU A 103 -3.57 -1.05 -4.93
C LEU A 103 -2.28 -0.25 -4.85
N GLY A 104 -1.43 -0.33 -5.87
CA GLY A 104 -0.22 0.49 -5.96
C GLY A 104 -0.51 1.99 -6.07
N GLN A 105 -1.69 2.41 -6.55
CA GLN A 105 -2.13 3.80 -6.50
C GLN A 105 -2.72 4.17 -5.12
N LEU A 106 -3.52 3.30 -4.53
CA LEU A 106 -4.19 3.53 -3.24
C LEU A 106 -3.20 3.62 -2.06
N THR A 107 -2.13 2.83 -2.10
CA THR A 107 -1.15 2.74 -1.00
C THR A 107 -0.02 3.75 -1.09
N LYS A 108 0.13 4.45 -2.22
CA LYS A 108 1.11 5.56 -2.37
C LYS A 108 0.81 6.74 -1.44
N LEU A 109 -0.44 6.87 -0.97
CA LEU A 109 -0.83 7.93 -0.04
C LEU A 109 -1.39 7.37 1.26
N PRO A 110 -0.82 7.75 2.42
CA PRO A 110 -1.48 7.58 3.71
C PRO A 110 -2.87 8.21 3.73
N LEU A 111 -3.83 7.60 4.42
CA LEU A 111 -5.20 8.11 4.55
C LEU A 111 -5.24 9.56 5.05
N SER A 112 -4.39 9.90 6.02
CA SER A 112 -4.24 11.27 6.54
C SER A 112 -3.84 12.30 5.47
N VAL A 113 -3.08 11.87 4.47
CA VAL A 113 -2.66 12.71 3.35
C VAL A 113 -3.79 12.85 2.35
N LYS A 114 -4.52 11.76 2.10
CA LYS A 114 -5.71 11.79 1.24
C LYS A 114 -6.77 12.74 1.80
N ASP A 115 -7.06 12.66 3.10
CA ASP A 115 -7.97 13.59 3.78
C ASP A 115 -7.46 15.04 3.72
N LYS A 116 -6.15 15.24 3.90
CA LYS A 116 -5.52 16.55 3.78
C LYS A 116 -5.65 17.11 2.36
N ILE A 117 -5.46 16.30 1.33
CA ILE A 117 -5.59 16.69 -0.08
C ILE A 117 -7.04 17.05 -0.40
N GLU A 118 -8.02 16.24 0.00
CA GLU A 118 -9.45 16.53 -0.21
C GLU A 118 -9.87 17.81 0.51
N ARG A 119 -9.39 18.04 1.74
CA ARG A 119 -9.61 19.29 2.46
C ARG A 119 -8.98 20.49 1.73
N LEU A 120 -7.74 20.36 1.26
CA LEU A 120 -7.06 21.40 0.48
C LEU A 120 -7.78 21.68 -0.85
N PHE A 121 -8.36 20.67 -1.50
CA PHE A 121 -9.23 20.86 -2.67
C PHE A 121 -10.50 21.65 -2.31
N GLY A 122 -11.12 21.38 -1.16
CA GLY A 122 -12.26 22.13 -0.65
C GLY A 122 -11.93 23.59 -0.35
N GLU A 123 -10.80 23.84 0.32
CA GLU A 123 -10.30 25.19 0.62
C GLU A 123 -9.91 25.94 -0.68
N ALA A 124 -9.22 25.27 -1.60
CA ALA A 124 -8.77 25.86 -2.87
C ALA A 124 -9.91 26.23 -3.84
N LYS A 125 -11.10 25.64 -3.68
CA LYS A 125 -12.31 26.08 -4.40
C LYS A 125 -12.80 27.46 -3.98
N ASN A 126 -12.54 27.84 -2.73
CA ASN A 126 -12.99 29.12 -2.16
C ASN A 126 -11.86 30.17 -2.14
N ASP A 127 -10.60 29.73 -2.01
CA ASP A 127 -9.41 30.58 -2.01
C ASP A 127 -8.32 30.00 -2.92
N ILE A 128 -8.10 30.64 -4.06
CA ILE A 128 -7.12 30.19 -5.07
C ILE A 128 -5.68 30.20 -4.53
N SER A 129 -5.41 30.97 -3.48
CA SER A 129 -4.08 31.04 -2.84
C SER A 129 -3.66 29.68 -2.26
N LYS A 130 -4.64 28.88 -1.82
CA LYS A 130 -4.44 27.51 -1.32
C LYS A 130 -4.12 26.50 -2.41
N ALA A 131 -4.36 26.80 -3.69
CA ALA A 131 -3.99 25.92 -4.78
C ALA A 131 -2.46 25.69 -4.86
N LYS A 132 -1.65 26.66 -4.42
CA LYS A 132 -0.19 26.49 -4.35
C LYS A 132 0.22 25.46 -3.29
N GLU A 133 -0.41 25.50 -2.12
CA GLU A 133 -0.19 24.51 -1.04
C GLU A 133 -0.66 23.12 -1.46
N LEU A 134 -1.83 23.04 -2.12
CA LEU A 134 -2.35 21.79 -2.69
C LEU A 134 -1.38 21.18 -3.70
N LYS A 135 -0.83 21.98 -4.62
CA LYS A 135 0.14 21.50 -5.61
C LYS A 135 1.40 20.93 -4.95
N ILE A 136 1.95 21.63 -3.96
CA ILE A 136 3.13 21.17 -3.21
C ILE A 136 2.86 19.83 -2.53
N GLU A 137 1.69 19.65 -1.93
CA GLU A 137 1.33 18.38 -1.30
C GLU A 137 1.17 17.28 -2.37
N LEU A 138 0.49 17.54 -3.50
CA LEU A 138 0.36 16.57 -4.60
C LEU A 138 1.71 16.14 -5.20
N ASP A 139 2.63 17.08 -5.40
CA ASP A 139 3.98 16.84 -5.90
C ASP A 139 4.82 16.04 -4.89
N LYS A 140 4.71 16.37 -3.59
CA LYS A 140 5.40 15.66 -2.50
C LYS A 140 5.05 14.18 -2.46
N TRP A 141 3.80 13.82 -2.76
CA TRP A 141 3.34 12.44 -2.81
C TRP A 141 3.38 11.82 -4.21
N ASN A 142 3.95 12.54 -5.19
CA ASN A 142 4.10 12.10 -6.59
C ASN A 142 2.79 11.60 -7.22
N VAL A 143 1.68 12.26 -6.87
CA VAL A 143 0.33 11.96 -7.37
C VAL A 143 -0.30 13.09 -8.16
N TYR A 144 0.46 14.14 -8.47
CA TYR A 144 -0.04 15.25 -9.27
C TYR A 144 -0.72 14.79 -10.57
N LYS A 145 -0.12 13.82 -11.28
CA LYS A 145 -0.68 13.27 -12.53
C LYS A 145 -2.06 12.65 -12.35
N ASP A 146 -2.32 12.00 -11.21
CA ASP A 146 -3.61 11.36 -10.94
C ASP A 146 -4.70 12.40 -10.57
N TYR A 147 -4.30 13.59 -10.10
CA TYR A 147 -5.20 14.67 -9.66
C TYR A 147 -5.17 15.91 -10.59
N GLU A 148 -4.43 15.84 -11.70
CA GLU A 148 -4.15 16.98 -12.59
C GLU A 148 -5.45 17.60 -13.14
N ASP A 149 -6.37 16.77 -13.64
CA ASP A 149 -7.64 17.25 -14.18
C ASP A 149 -8.48 17.98 -13.12
N LYS A 150 -8.60 17.42 -11.91
CA LYS A 150 -9.29 18.05 -10.77
C LYS A 150 -8.62 19.35 -10.37
N PHE A 151 -7.28 19.39 -10.39
CA PHE A 151 -6.51 20.57 -10.04
C PHE A 151 -6.70 21.70 -11.05
N LEU A 152 -6.65 21.39 -12.35
CA LEU A 152 -6.88 22.37 -13.42
C LEU A 152 -8.30 22.94 -13.42
N ASP A 153 -9.30 22.13 -13.05
CA ASP A 153 -10.68 22.57 -12.92
C ASP A 153 -10.89 23.67 -11.86
N LEU A 154 -10.04 23.75 -10.84
CA LEU A 154 -10.07 24.84 -9.85
C LEU A 154 -9.89 26.22 -10.51
N PHE A 155 -9.15 26.29 -11.61
CA PHE A 155 -8.85 27.55 -12.32
C PHE A 155 -9.82 27.85 -13.45
N LYS A 156 -10.59 26.86 -13.94
CA LYS A 156 -11.58 27.08 -14.99
C LYS A 156 -12.81 27.83 -14.47
N LYS A 157 -13.23 27.57 -13.23
CA LYS A 157 -14.48 28.11 -12.67
C LYS A 157 -14.44 29.61 -12.33
N THR A 158 -13.25 30.18 -12.20
CA THR A 158 -13.07 31.62 -11.92
C THR A 158 -13.28 32.49 -13.16
N LYS A 159 -13.28 31.91 -14.37
CA LYS A 159 -13.44 32.65 -15.63
C LYS A 159 -14.88 33.08 -15.95
N ASP A 160 -15.89 32.43 -15.35
CA ASP A 160 -17.31 32.67 -15.69
C ASP A 160 -18.01 33.70 -14.78
N LYS A 161 -17.33 34.30 -13.80
CA LYS A 161 -17.93 35.30 -12.90
C LYS A 161 -17.56 36.76 -13.20
N ASN A 162 -16.74 37.01 -14.21
CA ASN A 162 -16.43 38.34 -14.71
C ASN A 162 -16.69 38.40 -16.22
N ASN A 163 -17.96 38.51 -16.61
CA ASN A 163 -18.40 39.17 -17.85
C ASN A 163 -19.90 39.47 -17.75
#